data_AF-A0A7W1J2C0-F1
#
_entry.id   AF-A0A7W1J2C0-F1
#
_cell.length_a   1.000
_cell.length_b   1.000
_cell.length_c   1.000
_cell.angle_alpha   90.00
_cell.angle_beta   90.00
_cell.angle_gamma   90.00
#
_symmetry.space_group_name_H-M   'P 1'
#
loop_
_entity.id
_entity.type
_entity.pdbx_description
1 polymer ?
#
loop_
_entity_poly.entity_id
_entity_poly.type
_entity_poly.pdbx_seq_one_letter_code
_entity_poly.pdbx_strand_id
1 'polypeptide(L)'
;RYLIHDRDTKFCGPWKEVLGAAGIETVPIPPRSPNCNAVAERRVRTVKRECTRRVWFLGYAGLCRVLHEFVDEHYNRERPHQGKGNRPLSSEFQAAPAPAQKSIAGFKASQIRCVTRCGGVVRHYHRVAA
;
A
#
# COMPACT_ATOMS: atom_id res chain seq x y z
N ARG A 1 -18.66 -1.95 -12.51
CA ARG A 1 -17.56 -1.65 -11.54
C ARG A 1 -17.52 -0.14 -11.35
N TYR A 2 -17.06 0.38 -10.20
CA TYR A 2 -17.06 1.83 -9.94
C TYR A 2 -15.66 2.33 -9.62
N LEU A 3 -15.35 3.55 -10.08
CA LEU A 3 -14.16 4.30 -9.67
C LEU A 3 -14.58 5.61 -9.00
N ILE A 4 -14.28 5.71 -7.71
CA ILE A 4 -14.48 6.94 -6.93
C ILE A 4 -13.23 7.81 -7.10
N HIS A 5 -13.42 9.09 -7.46
CA HIS A 5 -12.32 10.03 -7.65
C HIS A 5 -12.72 11.46 -7.24
N ASP A 6 -11.74 12.37 -7.14
CA ASP A 6 -12.01 13.78 -6.85
C ASP A 6 -12.50 14.55 -8.10
N ARG A 7 -12.62 15.88 -8.01
CA ARG A 7 -13.04 16.71 -9.17
C ARG A 7 -11.86 17.39 -9.89
N ASP A 8 -10.65 16.83 -9.82
CA ASP A 8 -9.51 17.34 -10.59
C ASP A 8 -9.83 17.31 -12.10
N THR A 9 -9.40 18.35 -12.82
CA THR A 9 -9.67 18.52 -14.25
C THR A 9 -9.01 17.47 -15.12
N LYS A 10 -8.06 16.70 -14.57
CA LYS A 10 -7.47 15.50 -15.22
C LYS A 10 -8.51 14.41 -15.50
N PHE A 11 -9.61 14.35 -14.75
CA PHE A 11 -10.69 13.38 -14.97
C PHE A 11 -11.66 13.86 -16.06
N CYS A 12 -11.11 14.06 -17.26
CA CYS A 12 -11.79 14.63 -18.42
C CYS A 12 -12.68 13.62 -19.17
N GLY A 13 -13.46 14.10 -20.15
CA GLY A 13 -14.37 13.27 -20.96
C GLY A 13 -13.70 12.04 -21.59
N PRO A 14 -12.62 12.20 -22.38
CA PRO A 14 -11.91 11.06 -22.98
C PRO A 14 -11.41 10.03 -21.97
N TRP A 15 -10.98 10.48 -20.78
CA TRP A 15 -10.58 9.57 -19.72
C TRP A 15 -11.76 8.73 -19.17
N LYS A 16 -12.94 9.36 -19.03
CA LYS A 16 -14.17 8.65 -18.62
C LYS A 16 -14.66 7.70 -19.70
N GLU A 17 -14.51 8.06 -20.97
CA GLU A 17 -14.87 7.19 -22.11
C GLU A 17 -14.04 5.90 -22.11
N VAL A 18 -12.73 5.99 -21.88
CA VAL A 18 -11.85 4.81 -21.76
C VAL A 18 -12.32 3.89 -20.63
N LEU A 19 -12.69 4.44 -19.47
CA LEU A 19 -13.21 3.66 -18.35
C LEU A 19 -14.60 3.08 -18.63
N GLY A 20 -15.48 3.85 -19.28
CA GLY A 20 -16.80 3.40 -19.71
C GLY A 20 -16.72 2.23 -20.67
N ALA A 21 -15.80 2.27 -21.65
CA ALA A 21 -15.52 1.16 -22.57
C ALA A 21 -15.04 -0.11 -21.84
N ALA A 22 -14.41 0.03 -20.67
CA ALA A 22 -14.02 -1.07 -19.79
C ALA A 22 -15.12 -1.48 -18.78
N GLY A 23 -16.33 -0.91 -18.86
CA GLY A 23 -17.44 -1.18 -17.94
C GLY A 23 -17.26 -0.62 -16.53
N ILE A 24 -16.48 0.47 -16.41
CA ILE A 24 -16.20 1.16 -15.15
C ILE A 24 -16.93 2.50 -15.14
N GLU A 25 -17.87 2.64 -14.22
CA GLU A 25 -18.59 3.90 -13.99
C GLU A 25 -17.76 4.82 -13.08
N THR A 26 -17.68 6.10 -13.43
CA THR A 26 -16.90 7.10 -12.68
C THR A 26 -17.81 7.89 -11.75
N VAL A 27 -17.44 7.97 -10.47
CA VAL A 27 -18.24 8.62 -9.42
C VAL A 27 -17.41 9.72 -8.76
N PRO A 28 -17.60 11.00 -9.15
CA PRO A 28 -16.89 12.11 -8.52
C PRO A 28 -17.45 12.39 -7.11
N ILE A 29 -16.58 12.46 -6.11
CA ILE A 29 -16.96 12.84 -4.72
C ILE A 29 -17.45 14.28 -4.64
N PRO A 30 -18.25 14.72 -3.64
CA PRO A 30 -18.65 16.12 -3.43
C PRO A 30 -17.46 17.11 -3.31
N PRO A 31 -17.62 18.40 -3.63
CA PRO A 31 -16.49 19.30 -3.73
C PRO A 31 -15.84 19.46 -2.37
N ARG A 32 -14.50 19.53 -2.32
CA ARG A 32 -13.73 19.73 -1.07
C ARG A 32 -14.06 18.71 0.03
N SER A 33 -14.43 17.49 -0.35
CA SER A 33 -14.84 16.43 0.59
C SER A 33 -13.85 15.26 0.59
N PRO A 34 -12.62 15.43 1.12
CA PRO A 34 -11.59 14.38 1.11
C PRO A 34 -12.01 13.11 1.85
N ASN A 35 -12.93 13.24 2.82
CA ASN A 35 -13.48 12.10 3.56
C ASN A 35 -14.26 11.14 2.65
N CYS A 36 -14.85 11.62 1.56
CA CYS A 36 -15.52 10.78 0.57
C CYS A 36 -14.52 10.01 -0.33
N ASN A 37 -13.22 10.36 -0.28
CA ASN A 37 -12.13 9.64 -0.93
C ASN A 37 -11.12 9.10 0.11
N ALA A 38 -11.60 8.79 1.32
CA ALA A 38 -10.74 8.48 2.47
C ALA A 38 -9.73 7.36 2.20
N VAL A 39 -10.05 6.39 1.34
CA VAL A 39 -9.14 5.29 0.99
C VAL A 39 -7.92 5.79 0.20
N ALA A 40 -8.14 6.57 -0.86
CA ALA A 40 -7.03 7.12 -1.66
C ALA A 40 -6.23 8.14 -0.83
N GLU A 41 -6.91 9.00 -0.06
CA GLU A 41 -6.27 9.97 0.83
C GLU A 41 -5.40 9.27 1.89
N ARG A 42 -5.94 8.22 2.52
CA ARG A 42 -5.19 7.42 3.50
C ARG A 42 -3.99 6.76 2.85
N ARG A 43 -4.11 6.23 1.61
CA ARG A 43 -2.99 5.65 0.86
C ARG A 43 -1.89 6.67 0.63
N VAL A 44 -2.21 7.86 0.12
CA VAL A 44 -1.20 8.92 -0.12
C VAL A 44 -0.57 9.37 1.20
N ARG A 45 -1.36 9.54 2.26
CA ARG A 45 -0.85 9.89 3.59
C ARG A 45 0.10 8.83 4.13
N THR A 46 -0.21 7.55 3.94
CA THR A 46 0.66 6.43 4.33
C THR A 46 2.00 6.50 3.61
N VAL A 47 2.01 6.58 2.27
CA VAL A 47 3.25 6.70 1.46
C VAL A 47 4.10 7.88 1.92
N LYS A 48 3.47 9.05 2.13
CA LYS A 48 4.17 10.25 2.60
C LYS A 48 4.78 10.07 3.98
N ARG A 49 4.00 9.55 4.94
CA ARG A 49 4.43 9.41 6.35
C ARG A 49 5.48 8.33 6.55
N GLU A 50 5.31 7.18 5.90
CA GLU A 50 6.16 6.01 6.11
C GLU A 50 7.43 6.08 5.23
N CYS A 51 7.37 6.71 4.06
CA CYS A 51 8.47 6.74 3.10
C CYS A 51 8.91 8.16 2.72
N THR A 52 8.14 8.92 1.94
CA THR A 52 8.72 10.07 1.20
C THR A 52 9.11 11.26 2.07
N ARG A 53 8.62 11.36 3.31
CA ARG A 53 9.10 12.37 4.29
C ARG A 53 10.39 11.98 5.00
N ARG A 54 10.87 10.74 4.80
CA ARG A 54 12.01 10.16 5.53
C ARG A 54 13.17 9.77 4.62
N VAL A 55 12.97 9.79 3.32
CA VAL A 55 13.97 9.43 2.31
C VAL A 55 14.36 10.68 1.54
N TRP A 56 15.66 10.87 1.36
CA TRP A 56 16.18 11.86 0.42
C TRP A 56 16.26 11.26 -0.97
N PHE A 57 15.77 11.98 -1.99
CA PHE A 57 15.76 11.50 -3.37
C PHE A 57 16.78 12.24 -4.21
N LEU A 58 17.59 11.48 -4.96
CA LEU A 58 18.44 12.03 -6.01
C LEU A 58 17.71 11.94 -7.35
N GLY A 59 17.00 13.03 -7.68
CA GLY A 59 16.26 13.15 -8.93
C GLY A 59 15.00 12.30 -9.01
N TYR A 60 14.30 12.45 -10.14
CA TYR A 60 13.02 11.79 -10.40
C TYR A 60 13.13 10.25 -10.47
N ALA A 61 14.17 9.73 -11.12
CA ALA A 61 14.40 8.28 -11.19
C ALA A 61 14.59 7.65 -9.80
N GLY A 62 15.29 8.35 -8.90
CA GLY A 62 15.45 7.92 -7.51
C GLY A 62 14.12 7.87 -6.75
N LEU A 63 13.28 8.89 -6.93
CA LEU A 63 11.92 8.92 -6.37
C LEU A 63 11.07 7.75 -6.89
N CYS A 64 11.04 7.54 -8.21
CA CYS A 64 10.26 6.46 -8.82
C CYS A 64 10.69 5.08 -8.33
N ARG A 65 12.00 4.83 -8.26
CA ARG A 65 12.53 3.56 -7.73
C ARG A 65 12.07 3.29 -6.31
N VAL A 66 12.17 4.30 -5.43
CA VAL A 66 11.76 4.15 -4.03
C VAL A 66 10.24 3.99 -3.91
N LEU A 67 9.45 4.69 -4.73
CA LEU A 67 7.99 4.55 -4.73
C LEU A 67 7.55 3.18 -5.26
N HIS A 68 8.20 2.63 -6.29
CA HIS A 68 7.94 1.26 -6.75
C HIS A 68 8.28 0.24 -5.67
N GLU A 69 9.48 0.34 -5.06
CA GLU A 69 9.85 -0.55 -3.94
C GLU A 69 8.84 -0.45 -2.78
N PHE A 70 8.40 0.77 -2.44
CA PHE A 70 7.39 0.96 -1.40
C PHE A 70 6.06 0.30 -1.74
N VAL A 71 5.59 0.41 -2.99
CA VAL A 71 4.27 -0.12 -3.39
C VAL A 71 4.32 -1.63 -3.58
N ASP A 72 5.28 -2.11 -4.37
CA ASP A 72 5.32 -3.47 -4.87
C ASP A 72 5.80 -4.44 -3.79
N GLU A 73 6.87 -4.10 -3.08
CA GLU A 73 7.42 -4.96 -2.03
C GLU A 73 6.75 -4.70 -0.69
N HIS A 74 6.73 -3.44 -0.25
CA HIS A 74 6.27 -3.17 1.11
C HIS A 74 4.74 -3.15 1.25
N TYR A 75 4.07 -2.20 0.60
CA TYR A 75 2.66 -1.91 0.88
C TYR A 75 1.74 -3.07 0.48
N ASN A 76 1.99 -3.70 -0.66
CA ASN A 76 1.15 -4.79 -1.18
C ASN A 76 1.54 -6.16 -0.60
N ARG A 77 2.83 -6.49 -0.45
CA ARG A 77 3.27 -7.85 -0.08
C ARG A 77 3.63 -8.03 1.38
N GLU A 78 4.24 -7.04 2.02
CA GLU A 78 4.78 -7.18 3.39
C GLU A 78 3.88 -6.56 4.48
N ARG A 79 3.19 -5.46 4.16
CA ARG A 79 2.48 -4.63 5.13
C ARG A 79 1.13 -5.27 5.52
N PRO A 80 0.87 -5.49 6.82
CA PRO A 80 -0.45 -5.93 7.26
C PRO A 80 -1.49 -4.80 7.15
N HIS A 81 -2.72 -5.15 6.76
CA HIS A 81 -3.82 -4.19 6.63
C HIS A 81 -4.96 -4.52 7.57
N GLN A 82 -5.38 -3.56 8.39
CA GLN A 82 -6.44 -3.73 9.38
C GLN A 82 -7.76 -4.19 8.76
N GLY A 83 -8.14 -3.62 7.61
CA GLY A 83 -9.34 -4.03 6.86
C GLY A 83 -9.25 -5.43 6.22
N LYS A 84 -8.11 -6.11 6.35
CA LYS A 84 -7.85 -7.48 5.86
C LYS A 84 -7.37 -8.39 6.99
N GLY A 85 -7.88 -8.19 8.21
CA GLY A 85 -7.56 -9.01 9.37
C GLY A 85 -6.11 -8.86 9.85
N ASN A 86 -5.48 -7.69 9.63
CA ASN A 86 -4.06 -7.45 9.89
C ASN A 86 -3.13 -8.39 9.12
N ARG A 87 -3.49 -8.71 7.87
CA ARG A 87 -2.71 -9.58 6.97
C ARG A 87 -2.20 -8.81 5.76
N PRO A 88 -1.06 -9.19 5.16
CA PRO A 88 -0.61 -8.64 3.89
C PRO A 88 -1.57 -8.95 2.74
N LEU A 89 -1.54 -8.16 1.66
CA LEU A 89 -2.48 -8.31 0.54
C LEU A 89 -2.05 -9.38 -0.47
N SER A 90 -0.83 -9.92 -0.37
CA SER A 90 -0.39 -10.97 -1.29
C SER A 90 -1.27 -12.23 -1.16
N SER A 91 -1.47 -12.90 -2.30
CA SER A 91 -2.38 -14.05 -2.42
C SER A 91 -2.03 -15.18 -1.44
N GLU A 92 -0.73 -15.42 -1.23
CA GLU A 92 -0.22 -16.38 -0.24
C GLU A 92 -0.78 -16.15 1.17
N PHE A 93 -0.80 -14.88 1.61
CA PHE A 93 -1.28 -14.51 2.93
C PHE A 93 -2.79 -14.36 2.96
N GLN A 94 -3.49 -14.13 1.85
CA GLN A 94 -4.95 -14.07 1.85
C GLN A 94 -5.59 -15.47 1.78
N ALA A 95 -4.94 -16.43 1.11
CA ALA A 95 -5.44 -17.80 0.96
C ALA A 95 -5.17 -18.68 2.19
N ALA A 96 -4.10 -18.41 2.95
CA ALA A 96 -3.80 -19.17 4.16
C ALA A 96 -4.88 -19.01 5.25
N PRO A 97 -5.08 -19.99 6.14
CA PRO A 97 -5.89 -19.79 7.34
C PRO A 97 -5.30 -18.65 8.19
N ALA A 98 -6.15 -17.99 8.98
CA ALA A 98 -5.67 -16.96 9.90
C ALA A 98 -4.62 -17.57 10.84
N PRO A 99 -3.44 -16.94 10.99
CA PRO A 99 -2.40 -17.50 11.84
C PRO A 99 -2.90 -17.57 13.28
N ALA A 100 -2.82 -18.75 13.88
CA ALA A 100 -3.06 -18.90 15.32
C ALA A 100 -2.03 -18.06 16.09
N GLN A 101 -2.47 -17.32 17.09
CA GLN A 101 -1.58 -16.53 17.93
C GLN A 101 -0.68 -17.47 18.74
N LYS A 102 0.62 -17.50 18.40
CA LYS A 102 1.62 -18.32 19.08
C LYS A 102 2.30 -17.50 20.18
N SER A 103 2.54 -18.11 21.34
CA SER A 103 3.30 -17.50 22.44
C SER A 103 4.71 -17.11 22.00
N ILE A 104 5.20 -15.96 22.48
CA ILE A 104 6.54 -15.48 22.18
C ILE A 104 7.66 -16.12 23.01
N ALA A 105 7.31 -16.84 24.08
CA ALA A 105 8.25 -17.33 25.07
C ALA A 105 9.29 -18.34 24.54
N GLY A 106 9.04 -18.97 23.38
CA GLY A 106 9.95 -19.93 22.75
C GLY A 106 10.81 -19.38 21.61
N PHE A 107 10.75 -18.08 21.31
CA PHE A 107 11.45 -17.52 20.14
C PHE A 107 12.87 -17.08 20.46
N LYS A 108 13.82 -17.44 19.58
CA LYS A 108 15.18 -16.91 19.60
C LYS A 108 15.31 -15.78 18.58
N ALA A 109 15.93 -14.66 18.97
CA ALA A 109 16.12 -13.51 18.08
C ALA A 109 16.88 -13.88 16.78
N SER A 110 17.75 -14.89 16.82
CA SER A 110 18.47 -15.42 15.64
C SER A 110 17.55 -16.01 14.56
N GLN A 111 16.28 -16.31 14.88
CA GLN A 111 15.29 -16.84 13.94
C GLN A 111 14.53 -15.73 13.20
N ILE A 112 14.76 -14.46 13.55
CA ILE A 112 14.08 -13.31 12.96
C ILE A 112 15.02 -12.63 11.97
N ARG A 113 14.54 -12.45 10.74
CA ARG A 113 15.20 -11.64 9.71
C ARG A 113 14.50 -10.31 9.61
N CYS A 114 15.31 -9.26 9.47
CA CYS A 114 14.85 -7.92 9.14
C CYS A 114 15.26 -7.62 7.71
N VAL A 115 14.29 -7.31 6.87
CA VAL A 115 14.50 -6.79 5.53
C VAL A 115 14.20 -5.29 5.57
N THR A 116 15.12 -4.49 5.05
CA THR A 116 14.96 -3.04 4.98
C THR A 116 14.62 -2.62 3.56
N ARG A 117 13.68 -1.67 3.41
CA ARG A 117 13.26 -1.10 2.13
C ARG A 117 13.38 0.41 2.12
N CYS A 118 13.33 1.02 0.95
CA CYS A 118 13.20 2.46 0.75
C CYS A 118 14.32 3.25 1.43
N GLY A 119 15.57 2.82 1.25
CA GLY A 119 16.73 3.45 1.91
C GLY A 119 16.77 3.23 3.43
N GLY A 120 16.13 2.18 3.94
CA GLY A 120 16.20 1.78 5.34
C GLY A 120 15.07 2.28 6.24
N VAL A 121 14.19 3.13 5.73
CA VAL A 121 13.11 3.76 6.52
C VAL A 121 11.94 2.82 6.81
N VAL A 122 11.80 1.77 6.00
CA VAL A 122 10.81 0.72 6.16
C VAL A 122 11.52 -0.57 6.52
N ARG A 123 10.97 -1.29 7.51
CA ARG A 123 11.50 -2.58 7.97
C ARG A 123 10.39 -3.61 7.99
N HIS A 124 10.67 -4.77 7.42
CA HIS A 124 9.81 -5.94 7.47
C HIS A 124 10.54 -7.05 8.22
N TYR A 125 9.85 -7.63 9.20
CA TYR A 125 10.38 -8.69 10.03
C TYR A 125 9.65 -9.99 9.71
N HIS A 126 10.41 -11.03 9.38
CA HIS A 126 9.85 -12.37 9.17
C HIS A 126 10.70 -13.42 9.87
N ARG A 127 10.09 -14.57 10.11
CA ARG A 127 10.78 -15.72 10.69
C ARG A 127 11.39 -16.56 9.58
N VAL A 128 12.64 -17.01 9.75
CA VAL A 128 13.20 -18.06 8.90
C VAL A 128 12.43 -19.35 9.21
N ALA A 129 11.73 -19.89 8.22
CA ALA A 129 11.16 -21.23 8.36
C ALA A 129 12.31 -22.21 8.68
N ALA A 130 12.10 -23.03 9.71
CA ALA A 130 13.01 -24.14 10.00
C ALA A 130 12.88 -25.21 8.93
#